data_AF-A0AAV6K831-F1
#
_entry.id   AF-A0AAV6K831-F1
#
_cell.length_a   1.000
_cell.length_b   1.000
_cell.length_c   1.000
_cell.angle_alpha   90.00
_cell.angle_beta   90.00
_cell.angle_gamma   90.00
#
_symmetry.space_group_name_H-M   'P 1'
#
loop_
_entity.id
_entity.type
_entity.pdbx_description
1 polymer ?
#
loop_
_entity_poly.entity_id
_entity_poly.type
_entity_poly.pdbx_seq_one_letter_code
_entity_poly.pdbx_strand_id
1 'polypeptide(L)'
;MGTHVFIPRISLQPNNTKHYPVEFTRCQFPVRPCFAMTINKAQGQTLNTVGIYLPKSVFSQGQLYVALSRATTASKITEQLDHSRENPVSCYRTKNIVYPKLLVEAAKCT
;
A
#
# COMPACT_ATOMS: atom_id res chain seq x y z
N MET A 1 -31.70 1.15 -16.79
CA MET A 1 -31.18 2.12 -17.78
C MET A 1 -29.97 2.80 -17.16
N GLY A 2 -28.78 2.65 -17.75
CA GLY A 2 -27.56 3.28 -17.23
C GLY A 2 -27.43 4.72 -17.72
N THR A 3 -26.89 5.61 -16.88
CA THR A 3 -26.56 6.98 -17.26
C THR A 3 -25.18 7.03 -17.93
N HIS A 4 -25.10 7.64 -19.11
CA HIS A 4 -23.82 7.90 -19.77
C HIS A 4 -23.18 9.15 -19.15
N VAL A 5 -21.93 9.03 -18.69
CA VAL A 5 -21.16 10.14 -18.12
C VAL A 5 -19.83 10.24 -18.85
N PHE A 6 -19.45 11.45 -19.26
CA PHE A 6 -18.14 11.74 -19.84
C PHE A 6 -17.12 11.99 -18.73
N ILE A 7 -15.99 11.27 -18.78
CA ILE A 7 -14.87 11.47 -17.86
C ILE A 7 -13.79 12.27 -18.62
N PRO A 8 -13.40 13.47 -18.19
CA PRO A 8 -12.37 14.25 -18.87
C PRO A 8 -10.97 13.62 -18.68
N ARG A 9 -10.09 13.78 -19.67
CA ARG A 9 -8.66 13.44 -19.55
C ARG A 9 -7.92 14.58 -18.86
N ILE A 10 -6.99 14.24 -17.98
CA ILE A 10 -6.13 15.20 -17.26
C ILE A 10 -4.72 15.10 -17.82
N SER A 11 -4.13 16.26 -18.13
CA SER A 11 -2.74 16.43 -18.52
C SER A 11 -1.91 16.75 -17.28
N LEU A 12 -0.95 15.89 -16.94
CA LEU A 12 -0.03 16.09 -15.83
C LEU A 12 1.35 16.44 -16.37
N GLN A 13 1.89 17.59 -15.94
CA GLN A 13 3.26 18.02 -16.21
C GLN A 13 4.04 18.08 -14.90
N PRO A 14 5.34 17.68 -14.90
CA PRO A 14 6.21 17.89 -13.76
C PRO A 14 6.41 19.39 -13.50
N ASN A 15 6.67 19.77 -12.26
CA ASN A 15 6.74 21.17 -11.84
C ASN A 15 7.94 21.89 -12.50
N ASN A 16 7.73 23.11 -13.02
CA ASN A 16 8.75 23.90 -13.74
C ASN A 16 9.95 24.34 -12.90
N THR A 17 9.97 24.03 -11.60
CA THR A 17 11.08 24.38 -10.69
C THR A 17 12.32 23.50 -10.87
N LYS A 18 12.21 22.39 -11.61
CA LYS A 18 13.35 21.55 -11.99
C LYS A 18 13.54 21.63 -13.50
N HIS A 19 14.74 22.03 -13.92
CA HIS A 19 15.15 21.94 -15.32
C HIS A 19 15.31 20.46 -15.69
N TYR A 20 14.22 19.86 -16.18
CA TYR A 20 14.28 18.52 -16.76
C TYR A 20 14.87 18.63 -18.17
N PRO A 21 15.74 17.70 -18.59
CA PRO A 21 16.35 17.71 -19.92
C PRO A 21 15.35 17.46 -21.06
N VAL A 22 14.16 16.93 -20.73
CA VAL A 22 13.05 16.70 -21.67
C VAL A 22 11.74 17.05 -20.98
N GLU A 23 10.93 17.87 -21.63
CA GLU A 23 9.57 18.15 -21.20
C GLU A 23 8.65 16.97 -21.55
N PHE A 24 7.89 16.46 -20.58
CA PHE A 24 6.91 15.41 -20.81
C PHE A 24 5.57 15.74 -20.18
N THR A 25 4.50 15.48 -20.92
CA THR A 25 3.12 15.64 -20.46
C THR A 25 2.43 14.28 -20.48
N ARG A 26 1.77 13.92 -19.37
CA ARG A 26 1.02 12.67 -19.26
C ARG A 26 -0.47 12.95 -19.28
N CYS A 27 -1.12 12.63 -20.41
CA CYS A 27 -2.57 12.72 -20.57
C CYS A 27 -3.24 11.38 -20.26
N GLN A 28 -4.07 11.31 -19.23
CA GLN A 28 -4.77 10.08 -18.84
C GLN A 28 -6.17 10.37 -18.29
N PHE A 29 -7.07 9.38 -18.33
CA PHE A 29 -8.28 9.46 -17.53
C PHE A 29 -7.92 9.33 -16.03
N PRO A 30 -8.59 10.07 -15.13
CA PRO A 30 -8.37 10.00 -13.69
C PRO A 30 -9.05 8.77 -13.05
N VAL A 31 -9.02 7.63 -13.72
CA VAL A 31 -9.60 6.38 -13.24
C VAL A 31 -8.59 5.26 -13.36
N ARG A 32 -8.63 4.33 -12.41
CA ARG A 32 -7.82 3.12 -12.44
C ARG A 32 -8.69 1.97 -11.92
N PRO A 33 -8.89 0.88 -12.69
CA PRO A 33 -9.54 -0.31 -12.15
C PRO A 33 -8.66 -0.86 -11.02
N CYS A 34 -9.26 -1.13 -9.87
CA CYS A 34 -8.50 -1.44 -8.67
C CYS A 34 -9.23 -2.47 -7.77
N PHE A 35 -9.17 -3.74 -8.18
CA PHE A 35 -9.58 -4.85 -7.31
C PHE A 35 -8.55 -5.12 -6.20
N ALA A 36 -7.26 -4.91 -6.51
CA ALA A 36 -6.16 -4.99 -5.55
C ALA A 36 -5.20 -3.82 -5.77
N MET A 37 -4.63 -3.31 -4.68
CA MET A 37 -3.63 -2.24 -4.69
C MET A 37 -2.42 -2.63 -3.86
N THR A 38 -1.27 -2.01 -4.16
CA THR A 38 -0.09 -2.18 -3.34
C THR A 38 -0.23 -1.41 -2.03
N ILE A 39 0.44 -1.88 -0.97
CA ILE A 39 0.45 -1.25 0.36
C ILE A 39 0.81 0.25 0.26
N ASN A 40 1.83 0.59 -0.53
CA ASN A 40 2.25 1.97 -0.73
C ASN A 40 1.17 2.84 -1.38
N LYS A 41 0.34 2.27 -2.26
CA LYS A 41 -0.78 2.99 -2.89
C LYS A 41 -1.99 3.15 -1.96
N ALA A 42 -2.17 2.23 -1.02
CA ALA A 42 -3.17 2.34 0.04
C ALA A 42 -2.78 3.35 1.13
N GLN A 43 -1.56 3.89 1.11
CA GLN A 43 -1.12 4.88 2.10
C GLN A 43 -2.02 6.14 2.05
N GLY A 44 -2.58 6.53 3.20
CA GLY A 44 -3.52 7.65 3.32
C GLY A 44 -5.00 7.27 3.08
N GLN A 45 -5.31 6.01 2.77
CA GLN A 45 -6.68 5.57 2.54
C GLN A 45 -7.27 4.85 3.76
N THR A 46 -8.56 5.08 4.00
CA THR A 46 -9.36 4.28 4.95
C THR A 46 -10.28 3.37 4.15
N LEU A 47 -10.20 2.06 4.40
CA LEU A 47 -10.95 1.03 3.69
C LEU A 47 -11.88 0.31 4.66
N ASN A 48 -13.09 -0.01 4.22
CA ASN A 48 -14.08 -0.68 5.07
C ASN A 48 -13.65 -2.12 5.40
N THR A 49 -13.18 -2.87 4.41
CA THR A 49 -12.71 -4.25 4.55
C THR A 49 -11.44 -4.41 3.74
N VAL A 50 -10.45 -5.10 4.29
CA VAL A 50 -9.12 -5.23 3.68
C VAL A 50 -8.71 -6.70 3.64
N GLY A 51 -8.36 -7.16 2.44
CA GLY A 51 -7.63 -8.40 2.23
C GLY A 51 -6.15 -8.10 2.01
N ILE A 52 -5.28 -8.64 2.86
CA ILE A 52 -3.84 -8.49 2.78
C ILE A 52 -3.26 -9.81 2.25
N TYR A 53 -2.75 -9.79 1.03
CA TYR A 53 -2.08 -10.94 0.41
C TYR A 53 -0.57 -10.74 0.45
N LEU A 54 0.14 -11.61 1.19
CA LEU A 54 1.59 -11.59 1.36
C LEU A 54 2.20 -12.95 0.98
N PRO A 55 2.49 -13.18 -0.32
CA PRO A 55 3.22 -14.37 -0.76
C PRO A 55 4.71 -14.34 -0.38
N LYS A 56 5.21 -13.16 0.01
CA LYS A 56 6.53 -12.96 0.60
C LYS A 56 6.38 -12.01 1.77
N SER A 57 7.31 -12.07 2.72
CA SER A 57 7.36 -11.08 3.81
C SER A 57 7.54 -9.66 3.25
N VAL A 58 7.03 -8.67 3.99
CA VAL A 58 7.22 -7.25 3.66
C VAL A 58 8.71 -6.92 3.62
N PHE A 59 9.10 -5.97 2.77
CA PHE A 59 10.52 -5.69 2.49
C PHE A 59 11.01 -4.37 3.11
N SER A 60 10.09 -3.49 3.55
CA SER A 60 10.47 -2.25 4.24
C SER A 60 9.74 -2.09 5.56
N GLN A 61 10.32 -1.25 6.42
CA GLN A 61 9.67 -0.88 7.66
C GLN A 61 8.34 -0.18 7.41
N GLY A 62 7.38 -0.44 8.31
CA GLY A 62 6.11 0.27 8.34
C GLY A 62 5.12 -0.23 7.29
N GLN A 63 5.51 -1.05 6.32
CA GLN A 63 4.60 -1.59 5.32
C GLN A 63 3.50 -2.45 5.94
N LEU A 64 3.85 -3.36 6.84
CA LEU A 64 2.87 -4.19 7.52
C LEU A 64 1.90 -3.34 8.35
N TYR A 65 2.43 -2.33 9.05
CA TYR A 65 1.61 -1.36 9.78
C TYR A 65 0.69 -0.55 8.85
N VAL A 66 1.21 -0.06 7.72
CA VAL A 66 0.41 0.68 6.73
C VAL A 66 -0.71 -0.21 6.22
N ALA A 67 -0.46 -1.47 5.90
CA ALA A 67 -1.47 -2.41 5.43
C ALA A 67 -2.57 -2.65 6.49
N LEU A 68 -2.19 -2.97 7.72
CA LEU A 68 -3.13 -3.26 8.81
C LEU A 68 -3.95 -2.04 9.23
N SER A 69 -3.32 -0.86 9.26
CA SER A 69 -3.99 0.39 9.62
C SER A 69 -4.94 0.92 8.54
N ARG A 70 -5.11 0.24 7.40
CA ARG A 70 -6.12 0.63 6.39
C ARG A 70 -7.53 0.28 6.82
N ALA A 71 -7.70 -0.70 7.71
CA ALA A 71 -8.99 -1.05 8.28
C ALA A 71 -9.17 -0.38 9.64
N THR A 72 -10.42 -0.04 9.97
CA THR A 72 -10.77 0.58 11.26
C THR A 72 -10.94 -0.43 12.39
N THR A 73 -11.09 -1.72 12.08
CA THR A 73 -11.31 -2.78 13.07
C THR A 73 -10.65 -4.06 12.62
N ALA A 74 -10.04 -4.80 13.55
CA ALA A 74 -9.34 -6.05 13.27
C ALA A 74 -10.22 -7.12 12.60
N SER A 75 -11.52 -7.19 12.95
CA SER A 75 -12.48 -8.12 12.35
C SER A 75 -12.72 -7.90 10.85
N LYS A 76 -12.32 -6.74 10.31
CA LYS A 76 -12.45 -6.39 8.89
C LYS A 76 -11.16 -6.60 8.10
N ILE A 77 -10.15 -7.21 8.73
CA ILE A 77 -8.87 -7.56 8.11
C ILE A 77 -8.87 -9.07 7.88
N THR A 78 -8.53 -9.46 6.66
CA THR A 78 -8.24 -10.86 6.30
C THR A 78 -6.82 -10.92 5.76
N GLU A 79 -6.02 -11.84 6.28
CA GLU A 79 -4.62 -12.00 5.89
C GLU A 79 -4.42 -13.36 5.25
N GLN A 80 -3.80 -13.36 4.07
CA GLN A 80 -3.37 -14.58 3.40
C GLN A 80 -1.86 -14.51 3.22
N LEU A 81 -1.16 -15.35 3.98
CA LEU A 81 0.28 -15.53 3.89
C LEU A 81 0.52 -16.78 3.03
N ASP A 82 1.28 -16.64 1.95
CA ASP A 82 1.54 -17.74 1.02
C ASP A 82 3.03 -18.02 0.97
N HIS A 83 3.54 -18.66 2.03
CA HIS A 83 4.94 -19.10 2.08
C HIS A 83 5.05 -20.45 1.37
N SER A 84 5.46 -20.41 0.10
CA SER A 84 5.73 -21.61 -0.68
C SER A 84 6.71 -22.55 0.07
N ARG A 85 6.18 -23.69 0.53
CA ARG A 85 6.85 -24.99 0.80
C ARG A 85 8.04 -25.06 1.76
N GLU A 86 8.57 -23.96 2.31
CA GLU A 86 9.80 -24.07 3.10
C GLU A 86 9.60 -24.43 4.58
N ASN A 87 8.42 -24.31 5.19
CA ASN A 87 8.10 -24.89 6.51
C ASN A 87 6.60 -24.70 6.83
N PRO A 88 5.84 -25.72 7.28
CA PRO A 88 4.42 -25.57 7.60
C PRO A 88 4.15 -24.60 8.77
N VAL A 89 5.15 -24.32 9.62
CA VAL A 89 5.03 -23.36 10.73
C VAL A 89 5.15 -21.90 10.25
N SER A 90 5.78 -21.63 9.11
CA SER A 90 5.93 -20.26 8.61
C SER A 90 4.66 -19.69 7.98
N CYS A 91 3.67 -20.53 7.64
CA CYS A 91 2.45 -20.07 6.94
C CYS A 91 1.55 -19.14 7.78
N TYR A 92 1.73 -19.03 9.09
CA TYR A 92 0.97 -18.11 9.95
C TYR A 92 1.81 -16.91 10.44
N ARG A 93 3.05 -16.78 9.97
CA ARG A 93 3.97 -15.73 10.45
C ARG A 93 4.62 -14.99 9.30
N THR A 94 4.65 -13.67 9.41
CA THR A 94 5.41 -12.81 8.50
C THR A 94 6.51 -12.07 9.26
N LYS A 95 7.65 -11.84 8.61
CA LYS A 95 8.74 -11.05 9.21
C LYS A 95 8.33 -9.57 9.19
N ASN A 96 8.22 -8.97 10.37
CA ASN A 96 8.09 -7.51 10.49
C ASN A 96 9.47 -6.88 10.46
N ILE A 97 9.67 -5.89 9.59
CA ILE A 97 10.93 -5.14 9.48
C ILE A 97 10.80 -3.88 10.35
N VAL A 98 11.65 -3.77 11.36
CA VAL A 98 11.68 -2.62 12.29
C VAL A 98 13.13 -2.17 12.47
N TYR A 99 13.40 -0.88 12.32
CA TYR A 99 14.72 -0.33 12.61
C TYR A 99 14.94 -0.26 14.13
N PRO A 100 16.04 -0.84 14.65
CA PRO A 100 16.29 -0.92 16.09
C PRO A 100 16.32 0.42 16.81
N LYS A 101 16.74 1.50 16.12
CA LYS A 101 16.80 2.86 16.68
C LYS A 101 15.44 3.31 17.25
N LEU A 102 14.35 2.94 16.58
CA LEU A 102 13.00 3.32 16.98
C LEU A 102 12.50 2.51 18.19
N LEU A 103 12.98 1.27 18.37
CA LEU A 103 12.66 0.46 19.54
C LEU A 103 13.36 1.01 20.79
N VAL A 104 14.60 1.46 20.65
CA VAL A 104 15.36 2.11 21.73
C VAL A 104 14.72 3.44 22.13
N GLU A 105 14.20 4.20 21.17
CA GLU A 105 13.50 5.46 21.43
C GLU A 105 12.15 5.25 22.12
N ALA A 106 11.35 4.28 21.66
CA ALA A 106 10.08 3.93 22.30
C ALA A 106 10.26 3.43 23.75
N ALA A 107 11.31 2.64 24.01
CA ALA A 107 11.63 2.15 25.36
C ALA A 107 12.08 3.25 26.34
N LYS A 108 12.47 4.43 25.85
CA LYS A 108 12.80 5.59 26.70
C LYS A 108 11.58 6.45 27.04
N CYS A 109 10.50 6.31 26.28
CA CYS A 109 9.26 7.06 26.46
C CYS A 109 8.21 6.31 27.30
N THR A 110 8.56 5.14 27.85
CA THR A 110 7.71 4.30 28.71
C THR A 110 8.33 4.20 30.09
#